data_AF-A0A8T5TM03-F1
#
_entry.id   AF-A0A8T5TM03-F1
#
_cell.length_a   1.000
_cell.length_b   1.000
_cell.length_c   1.000
_cell.angle_alpha   90.00
_cell.angle_beta   90.00
_cell.angle_gamma   90.00
#
_symmetry.space_group_name_H-M   'P 1'
#
loop_
_entity.id
_entity.type
_entity.pdbx_description
1 polymer ?
#
loop_
_entity_poly.entity_id
_entity_poly.type
_entity_poly.pdbx_seq_one_letter_code
_entity_poly.pdbx_strand_id
1 'polypeptide(L)'
;MTDINKNKETLKKLIEFIVTILKTELNRLSNFAQDQLQTNEIGSQIKLIIEEYFNKVLYLFEIERDFGTYFEDLLFEMLRNSKQKLDINDKSNQILQEVSELNVIYDFHQIVNNLKDLNTIDINRLLTYLVILNIKRKIEKQYILFCPFSRSCILPQKKSICSFPNSKICPEFQIKEKKLKSRL
;
A
#
# COMPACT_ATOMS: atom_id res chain seq x y z
N MET A 1 16.74 -20.83 3.67
CA MET A 1 15.40 -21.23 3.18
C MET A 1 14.28 -20.99 4.21
N THR A 2 14.60 -20.70 5.48
CA THR A 2 13.64 -20.41 6.57
C THR A 2 13.17 -18.95 6.64
N ASP A 3 13.96 -17.99 6.15
CA ASP A 3 13.65 -16.55 6.32
C ASP A 3 12.52 -16.05 5.41
N ILE A 4 12.53 -16.43 4.13
CA ILE A 4 11.51 -15.99 3.14
C ILE A 4 10.11 -16.44 3.57
N ASN A 5 9.94 -17.70 3.99
CA ASN A 5 8.65 -18.21 4.44
C ASN A 5 8.19 -17.53 5.73
N LYS A 6 9.12 -17.22 6.65
CA LYS A 6 8.82 -16.44 7.85
C LYS A 6 8.36 -15.03 7.49
N ASN A 7 9.01 -14.36 6.55
CA ASN A 7 8.65 -13.00 6.14
C ASN A 7 7.33 -12.95 5.36
N LYS A 8 6.99 -14.00 4.59
CA LYS A 8 5.64 -14.16 4.01
C LYS A 8 4.56 -14.26 5.08
N GLU A 9 4.77 -15.08 6.10
CA GLU A 9 3.82 -15.20 7.21
C GLU A 9 3.72 -13.90 8.02
N THR A 10 4.84 -13.20 8.21
CA THR A 10 4.82 -11.85 8.81
C THR A 10 4.00 -10.88 7.98
N LEU A 11 4.17 -10.85 6.65
CA LEU A 11 3.39 -9.99 5.76
C LEU A 11 1.90 -10.27 5.88
N LYS A 12 1.49 -11.55 5.80
CA LYS A 12 0.08 -11.94 5.96
C LYS A 12 -0.48 -11.45 7.29
N LYS A 13 0.23 -11.67 8.40
CA LYS A 13 -0.18 -11.22 9.73
C LYS A 13 -0.31 -9.70 9.83
N LEU A 14 0.58 -8.94 9.20
CA LEU A 14 0.48 -7.48 9.17
C LEU A 14 -0.78 -7.02 8.41
N ILE A 15 -1.07 -7.64 7.27
CA ILE A 15 -2.27 -7.34 6.48
C ILE A 15 -3.53 -7.70 7.29
N GLU A 16 -3.59 -8.90 7.87
CA GLU A 16 -4.70 -9.34 8.71
C GLU A 16 -4.92 -8.42 9.93
N PHE A 17 -3.83 -7.95 10.53
CA PHE A 17 -3.90 -7.02 11.65
C PHE A 17 -4.52 -5.68 11.23
N ILE A 18 -4.08 -5.11 10.11
CA ILE A 18 -4.67 -3.88 9.55
C ILE A 18 -6.17 -4.08 9.27
N VAL A 19 -6.54 -5.19 8.63
CA VAL A 19 -7.95 -5.51 8.33
C VAL A 19 -8.77 -5.62 9.62
N THR A 20 -8.20 -6.23 10.67
CA THR A 20 -8.86 -6.38 11.97
C THR A 20 -9.11 -5.05 12.65
N ILE A 21 -8.14 -4.12 12.62
CA ILE A 21 -8.33 -2.75 13.13
C ILE A 21 -9.45 -2.05 12.37
N LEU A 22 -9.38 -2.05 11.03
CA LEU A 22 -10.38 -1.40 10.19
C LEU A 22 -11.78 -1.95 10.44
N LYS A 23 -11.92 -3.27 10.58
CA LYS A 23 -13.19 -3.93 10.87
C LYS A 23 -13.72 -3.55 12.25
N THR A 24 -12.85 -3.51 13.25
CA THR A 24 -13.23 -3.13 14.64
C THR A 24 -13.78 -1.71 14.64
N GLU A 25 -13.12 -0.81 13.91
CA GLU A 25 -13.53 0.59 13.83
C GLU A 25 -14.78 0.81 12.98
N LEU A 26 -14.92 0.07 11.89
CA LEU A 26 -16.15 0.07 11.11
C LEU A 26 -17.34 -0.38 11.96
N ASN A 27 -17.19 -1.47 12.72
CA ASN A 27 -18.23 -1.94 13.64
C ASN A 27 -18.55 -0.94 14.75
N ARG A 28 -17.53 -0.23 15.25
CA ARG A 28 -17.73 0.84 16.23
C ARG A 28 -18.57 1.94 15.59
N LEU A 29 -18.19 2.45 14.43
CA LEU A 29 -18.88 3.53 13.74
C LEU A 29 -20.29 3.16 13.25
N SER A 30 -20.53 1.91 12.85
CA SER A 30 -21.87 1.45 12.47
C SER A 30 -22.83 1.40 13.66
N ASN A 31 -22.31 1.22 14.88
CA ASN A 31 -23.10 1.13 16.10
C ASN A 31 -23.30 2.48 16.81
N PHE A 32 -22.46 3.48 16.52
CA PHE A 32 -22.63 4.84 17.05
C PHE A 32 -23.49 5.67 16.09
N ALA A 33 -24.78 5.76 16.39
CA ALA A 33 -25.64 6.78 15.81
C ALA A 33 -25.16 8.17 16.28
N GLN A 34 -24.62 8.96 15.35
CA GLN A 34 -24.33 10.39 15.50
C GLN A 34 -23.35 10.76 16.65
N ASP A 35 -22.06 10.87 16.33
CA ASP A 35 -21.19 11.89 16.94
C ASP A 35 -20.00 12.21 16.02
N GLN A 36 -20.11 13.33 15.29
CA GLN A 36 -19.11 13.84 14.34
C GLN A 36 -17.80 14.32 15.01
N LEU A 37 -17.80 14.50 16.34
CA LEU A 37 -16.65 15.02 17.09
C LEU A 37 -15.72 13.89 17.58
N GLN A 38 -16.25 12.74 18.03
CA GLN A 38 -15.43 11.58 18.41
C GLN A 38 -14.78 10.90 17.19
N THR A 39 -15.34 11.09 16.00
CA THR A 39 -14.85 10.52 14.75
C THR A 39 -13.54 11.13 14.27
N ASN A 40 -13.28 12.41 14.56
CA ASN A 40 -12.04 13.08 14.11
C ASN A 40 -10.81 12.67 14.92
N GLU A 41 -10.91 12.65 16.25
CA GLU A 41 -9.78 12.24 17.10
C GLU A 41 -9.49 10.75 16.96
N ILE A 42 -10.52 9.91 16.99
CA ILE A 42 -10.34 8.46 16.83
C ILE A 42 -9.95 8.12 15.39
N GLY A 43 -10.52 8.80 14.39
CA GLY A 43 -10.08 8.71 13.00
C GLY A 43 -8.60 9.07 12.83
N SER A 44 -8.10 10.07 13.56
CA SER A 44 -6.68 10.44 13.55
C SER A 44 -5.78 9.35 14.17
N GLN A 45 -6.22 8.69 15.24
CA GLN A 45 -5.46 7.60 15.86
C GLN A 45 -5.42 6.35 14.98
N ILE A 46 -6.57 5.97 14.40
CA ILE A 46 -6.66 4.85 13.44
C ILE A 46 -5.77 5.11 12.25
N LYS A 47 -5.80 6.34 11.72
CA LYS A 47 -4.93 6.77 10.63
C LYS A 47 -3.45 6.53 10.97
N LEU A 48 -3.00 6.98 12.14
CA LEU A 48 -1.62 6.81 12.59
C LEU A 48 -1.24 5.33 12.71
N ILE A 49 -2.13 4.50 13.27
CA ILE A 49 -1.91 3.05 13.39
C ILE A 49 -1.81 2.42 11.99
N ILE A 50 -2.75 2.70 11.08
CA ILE A 50 -2.72 2.14 9.73
C ILE A 50 -1.45 2.59 8.99
N GLU A 51 -1.06 3.86 9.11
CA GLU A 51 0.17 4.38 8.51
C GLU A 51 1.41 3.67 9.06
N GLU A 52 1.50 3.44 10.37
CA GLU A 52 2.59 2.70 11.00
C GLU A 52 2.70 1.27 10.43
N TYR A 53 1.58 0.54 10.34
CA TYR A 53 1.60 -0.83 9.86
C TYR A 53 1.81 -0.92 8.35
N PHE A 54 1.33 0.06 7.58
CA PHE A 54 1.69 0.20 6.17
C PHE A 54 3.20 0.38 6.02
N ASN A 55 3.82 1.24 6.84
CA ASN A 55 5.27 1.44 6.78
C ASN A 55 6.04 0.16 7.16
N LYS A 56 5.56 -0.64 8.12
CA LYS A 56 6.15 -1.96 8.44
C LYS A 56 6.06 -2.92 7.25
N VAL A 57 4.94 -2.93 6.53
CA VAL A 57 4.79 -3.73 5.31
C VAL A 57 5.79 -3.26 4.24
N LEU A 58 5.87 -1.96 3.99
CA LEU A 58 6.80 -1.41 2.99
C LEU A 58 8.26 -1.72 3.34
N TYR A 59 8.62 -1.64 4.62
CA TYR A 59 9.96 -2.01 5.10
C TYR A 59 10.29 -3.49 4.82
N LEU A 60 9.34 -4.41 5.00
CA LEU A 60 9.55 -5.82 4.61
C LEU A 60 9.80 -5.97 3.12
N PHE A 61 9.07 -5.22 2.28
CA PHE A 61 9.29 -5.20 0.83
C PHE A 61 10.67 -4.64 0.46
N GLU A 62 11.15 -3.62 1.17
CA GLU A 62 12.47 -3.04 0.95
C GLU A 62 13.60 -4.02 1.30
N ILE A 63 13.48 -4.73 2.43
CA ILE A 63 14.46 -5.77 2.82
C ILE A 63 14.47 -6.92 1.82
N GLU A 64 13.29 -7.35 1.38
CA GLU A 64 13.15 -8.53 0.52
C GLU A 64 13.36 -8.23 -0.96
N ARG A 65 13.66 -6.98 -1.31
CA ARG A 65 13.80 -6.52 -2.69
C ARG A 65 14.81 -7.31 -3.51
N ASP A 66 15.92 -7.72 -2.88
CA ASP A 66 16.98 -8.48 -3.55
C ASP A 66 16.57 -9.96 -3.80
N PHE A 67 15.44 -10.42 -3.26
CA PHE A 67 14.94 -11.80 -3.41
C PHE A 67 13.91 -11.98 -4.56
N GLY A 68 13.71 -10.96 -5.40
CA GLY A 68 12.92 -11.05 -6.65
C GLY A 68 11.43 -10.70 -6.50
N THR A 69 10.60 -11.14 -7.45
CA THR A 69 9.15 -10.82 -7.53
C THR A 69 8.28 -11.51 -6.48
N TYR A 70 8.87 -12.29 -5.58
CA TYR A 70 8.16 -13.22 -4.69
C TYR A 70 7.09 -12.57 -3.81
N PHE A 71 7.35 -11.37 -3.31
CA PHE A 71 6.42 -10.63 -2.47
C PHE A 71 5.33 -9.94 -3.29
N GLU A 72 5.65 -9.51 -4.51
CA GLU A 72 4.67 -8.98 -5.47
C GLU A 72 3.71 -10.08 -5.94
N ASP A 73 4.24 -11.27 -6.21
CA ASP A 73 3.47 -12.46 -6.59
C ASP A 73 2.49 -12.85 -5.47
N LEU A 74 2.93 -12.81 -4.21
CA LEU A 74 2.08 -13.06 -3.05
C LEU A 74 0.96 -12.01 -2.93
N LEU A 75 1.26 -10.71 -3.08
CA LEU A 75 0.22 -9.69 -3.06
C LEU A 75 -0.77 -9.85 -4.22
N PHE A 76 -0.28 -10.19 -5.40
CA PHE A 76 -1.13 -10.42 -6.58
C PHE A 76 -2.05 -11.62 -6.36
N GLU A 77 -1.53 -12.72 -5.79
CA GLU A 77 -2.32 -13.89 -5.42
C GLU A 77 -3.40 -13.54 -4.39
N MET A 78 -3.04 -12.82 -3.32
CA MET A 78 -3.99 -12.39 -2.29
C MET A 78 -5.07 -11.45 -2.84
N LEU A 79 -4.70 -10.53 -3.76
CA LEU A 79 -5.62 -9.60 -4.41
C LEU A 79 -6.59 -10.34 -5.35
N ARG A 80 -6.09 -11.32 -6.13
CA ARG A 80 -6.92 -12.16 -6.98
C ARG A 80 -7.89 -13.01 -6.17
N ASN A 81 -7.41 -13.64 -5.10
CA ASN A 81 -8.21 -14.50 -4.23
C ASN A 81 -9.31 -13.73 -3.49
N SER A 82 -9.05 -12.49 -3.08
CA SER A 82 -10.06 -11.63 -2.45
C SER A 82 -11.10 -11.13 -3.46
N LYS A 83 -10.70 -10.78 -4.69
CA LYS A 83 -11.60 -10.37 -5.76
C LYS A 83 -12.52 -11.51 -6.25
N GLN A 84 -11.98 -12.68 -6.58
CA GLN A 84 -12.77 -13.79 -7.14
C GLN A 84 -13.89 -14.25 -6.21
N LYS A 85 -13.71 -14.13 -4.89
CA LYS A 85 -14.72 -14.49 -3.89
C LYS A 85 -15.81 -13.43 -3.73
N LEU A 86 -15.59 -12.21 -4.23
CA LEU A 86 -16.57 -11.11 -4.26
C LEU A 86 -17.39 -11.12 -5.56
N ASP A 87 -16.79 -11.56 -6.67
CA ASP A 87 -17.37 -11.65 -8.02
C ASP A 87 -18.67 -12.49 -8.14
N ILE A 88 -19.09 -13.15 -7.06
CA ILE A 88 -20.27 -14.04 -6.99
C ILE A 88 -21.57 -13.25 -6.68
N ASN A 89 -21.49 -12.01 -6.17
CA ASN A 89 -22.65 -11.23 -5.77
C ASN A 89 -22.68 -9.86 -6.48
N ASP A 90 -23.74 -9.58 -7.25
CA ASP A 90 -23.88 -8.35 -8.05
C ASP A 90 -23.74 -7.07 -7.22
N LYS A 91 -24.29 -7.05 -6.00
CA LYS A 91 -24.16 -5.91 -5.08
C LYS A 91 -22.72 -5.72 -4.61
N SER A 92 -22.03 -6.82 -4.28
CA SER A 92 -20.63 -6.79 -3.86
C SER A 92 -19.70 -6.35 -4.98
N ASN A 93 -20.04 -6.66 -6.24
CA ASN A 93 -19.28 -6.23 -7.42
C ASN A 93 -19.38 -4.74 -7.70
N GLN A 94 -20.59 -4.18 -7.60
CA GLN A 94 -20.77 -2.75 -7.72
C GLN A 94 -19.98 -2.01 -6.62
N ILE A 95 -20.11 -2.45 -5.37
CA ILE A 95 -19.37 -1.87 -4.25
C ILE A 95 -17.86 -2.07 -4.42
N LEU A 96 -17.41 -3.20 -4.95
CA LEU A 96 -15.99 -3.43 -5.24
C LEU A 96 -15.43 -2.41 -6.22
N GLN A 97 -16.18 -2.05 -7.27
CA GLN A 97 -15.74 -1.02 -8.22
C GLN A 97 -15.57 0.33 -7.52
N GLU A 98 -16.56 0.76 -6.75
CA GLU A 98 -16.53 2.02 -6.00
C GLU A 98 -15.40 2.04 -4.97
N VAL A 99 -15.28 0.98 -4.17
CA VAL A 99 -14.27 0.87 -3.11
C VAL A 99 -12.87 0.73 -3.69
N SER A 100 -12.72 0.17 -4.89
CA SER A 100 -11.40 0.01 -5.51
C SER A 100 -10.68 1.34 -5.73
N GLU A 101 -11.39 2.45 -5.93
CA GLU A 101 -10.77 3.76 -6.14
C GLU A 101 -10.35 4.45 -4.84
N LEU A 102 -10.83 3.96 -3.70
CA LEU A 102 -10.65 4.59 -2.40
C LEU A 102 -9.27 4.35 -1.77
N ASN A 103 -8.83 5.33 -0.99
CA ASN A 103 -7.68 5.25 -0.13
C ASN A 103 -8.11 4.94 1.31
N VAL A 104 -7.61 3.82 1.87
CA VAL A 104 -7.92 3.39 3.25
C VAL A 104 -7.71 4.49 4.30
N ILE A 105 -6.71 5.35 4.09
CA ILE A 105 -6.28 6.36 5.06
C ILE A 105 -7.11 7.64 4.92
N TYR A 106 -7.44 8.04 3.69
CA TYR A 106 -8.04 9.35 3.42
C TYR A 106 -9.55 9.29 3.19
N ASP A 107 -10.06 8.15 2.72
CA ASP A 107 -11.46 8.01 2.29
C ASP A 107 -12.27 7.09 3.24
N PHE A 108 -11.84 7.00 4.51
CA PHE A 108 -12.42 6.06 5.49
C PHE A 108 -13.92 6.23 5.68
N HIS A 109 -14.45 7.46 5.67
CA HIS A 109 -15.89 7.69 5.75
C HIS A 109 -16.66 7.12 4.56
N GLN A 110 -16.13 7.24 3.34
CA GLN A 110 -16.75 6.67 2.15
C GLN A 110 -16.72 5.13 2.21
N ILE A 111 -15.61 4.57 2.70
CA ILE A 111 -15.47 3.12 2.94
C ILE A 111 -16.55 2.64 3.92
N VAL A 112 -16.72 3.30 5.06
CA VAL A 112 -17.75 2.93 6.06
C VAL A 112 -19.16 3.01 5.43
N ASN A 113 -19.46 4.08 4.70
CA ASN A 113 -20.77 4.24 4.06
C ASN A 113 -21.08 3.15 3.03
N ASN A 114 -20.09 2.72 2.24
CA ASN A 114 -20.25 1.68 1.22
C ASN A 114 -20.38 0.27 1.81
N LEU A 115 -19.82 0.05 3.00
CA LEU A 115 -19.74 -1.27 3.62
C LEU A 115 -20.80 -1.54 4.69
N LYS A 116 -21.49 -0.51 5.20
CA LYS A 116 -22.43 -0.62 6.35
C LYS A 116 -23.58 -1.61 6.14
N ASP A 117 -24.03 -1.79 4.89
CA ASP A 117 -25.19 -2.62 4.53
C ASP A 117 -24.78 -4.02 4.00
N LEU A 118 -23.54 -4.43 4.25
CA LEU A 118 -23.01 -5.73 3.84
C LEU A 118 -22.92 -6.70 5.03
N ASN A 119 -22.92 -7.99 4.70
CA ASN A 119 -22.65 -9.00 5.72
C ASN A 119 -21.16 -8.99 6.13
N THR A 120 -20.87 -9.52 7.30
CA THR A 120 -19.52 -9.54 7.89
C THR A 120 -18.47 -10.23 7.01
N ILE A 121 -18.88 -11.23 6.21
CA ILE A 121 -17.97 -11.97 5.32
C ILE A 121 -17.53 -11.08 4.16
N ASP A 122 -18.47 -10.37 3.54
CA ASP A 122 -18.21 -9.48 2.41
C ASP A 122 -17.42 -8.24 2.86
N ILE A 123 -17.74 -7.67 4.03
CA ILE A 123 -16.94 -6.58 4.63
C ILE A 123 -15.48 -7.02 4.79
N ASN A 124 -15.24 -8.21 5.35
CA ASN A 124 -13.88 -8.69 5.58
C ASN A 124 -13.11 -8.87 4.25
N ARG A 125 -13.78 -9.41 3.23
CA ARG A 125 -13.19 -9.61 1.89
C ARG A 125 -12.87 -8.28 1.21
N LEU A 126 -13.79 -7.31 1.25
CA LEU A 126 -13.60 -5.98 0.65
C LEU A 126 -12.50 -5.18 1.36
N LEU A 127 -12.47 -5.20 2.70
CA LEU A 127 -11.39 -4.57 3.46
C LEU A 127 -10.03 -5.20 3.15
N THR A 128 -9.96 -6.54 3.08
CA THR A 128 -8.74 -7.26 2.70
C THR A 128 -8.27 -6.83 1.31
N TYR A 129 -9.16 -6.85 0.32
CA TYR A 129 -8.87 -6.41 -1.03
C TYR A 129 -8.34 -4.97 -1.05
N LEU A 130 -9.03 -4.06 -0.35
CA LEU A 130 -8.71 -2.64 -0.31
C LEU A 130 -7.35 -2.35 0.33
N VAL A 131 -7.02 -3.04 1.43
CA VAL A 131 -5.73 -2.94 2.11
C VAL A 131 -4.61 -3.39 1.18
N ILE A 132 -4.75 -4.57 0.56
CA ILE A 132 -3.75 -5.11 -0.38
C ILE A 132 -3.57 -4.17 -1.57
N LEU A 133 -4.67 -3.65 -2.13
CA LEU A 133 -4.63 -2.71 -3.25
C LEU A 133 -3.90 -1.42 -2.88
N ASN A 134 -4.14 -0.87 -1.69
CA ASN A 134 -3.47 0.33 -1.21
C ASN A 134 -1.98 0.10 -0.92
N ILE A 135 -1.61 -1.07 -0.39
CA ILE A 135 -0.21 -1.49 -0.23
C ILE A 135 0.46 -1.55 -1.61
N LYS A 136 -0.13 -2.24 -2.57
CA LYS A 136 0.38 -2.34 -3.95
C LYS A 136 0.57 -0.96 -4.57
N ARG A 137 -0.41 -0.07 -4.45
CA ARG A 137 -0.32 1.33 -4.93
C ARG A 137 0.83 2.09 -4.28
N LYS A 138 1.07 1.91 -2.98
CA LYS A 138 2.20 2.55 -2.28
C LYS A 138 3.54 2.01 -2.76
N ILE A 139 3.65 0.70 -2.94
CA ILE A 139 4.82 0.02 -3.49
C ILE A 139 5.14 0.54 -4.90
N GLU A 140 4.15 0.55 -5.81
CA GLU A 140 4.30 1.09 -7.17
C GLU A 140 4.73 2.57 -7.16
N LYS A 141 4.15 3.40 -6.28
CA LYS A 141 4.53 4.80 -6.12
C LYS A 141 5.97 4.97 -5.59
N GLN A 142 6.43 4.08 -4.71
CA GLN A 142 7.82 4.07 -4.26
C GLN A 142 8.78 3.67 -5.39
N TYR A 143 8.40 2.71 -6.24
CA TYR A 143 9.24 2.27 -7.37
C TYR A 143 9.32 3.25 -8.54
N ILE A 144 8.36 4.17 -8.68
CA ILE A 144 8.45 5.27 -9.66
C ILE A 144 9.59 6.26 -9.31
N LEU A 145 10.19 6.19 -8.12
CA LEU A 145 11.34 7.00 -7.68
C LEU A 145 12.66 6.22 -7.66
N PHE A 146 12.84 5.21 -8.52
CA PHE A 146 14.10 4.49 -8.60
C PHE A 146 15.05 5.05 -9.66
N CYS A 147 16.15 5.67 -9.22
CA CYS A 147 17.30 5.92 -10.09
C CYS A 147 18.06 4.60 -10.28
N PRO A 148 18.16 4.05 -11.51
CA PRO A 148 18.76 2.73 -11.74
C PRO A 148 20.28 2.66 -11.50
N PHE A 149 20.91 3.74 -10.99
CA PHE A 149 22.37 3.87 -10.97
C PHE A 149 23.05 4.02 -9.60
N SER A 150 22.33 4.00 -8.46
CA SER A 150 23.02 4.04 -7.16
C SER A 150 22.21 3.47 -5.98
N ARG A 151 22.83 2.60 -5.18
CA ARG A 151 22.45 2.30 -3.79
C ARG A 151 22.84 3.43 -2.80
N SER A 152 23.32 4.59 -3.28
CA SER A 152 23.96 5.61 -2.43
C SER A 152 23.66 7.09 -2.75
N CYS A 153 22.86 7.44 -3.77
CA CYS A 153 22.48 8.84 -3.96
C CYS A 153 21.32 9.23 -3.04
N ILE A 154 21.62 9.99 -1.99
CA ILE A 154 20.64 10.88 -1.36
C ILE A 154 20.50 12.10 -2.29
N LEU A 155 19.46 12.12 -3.13
CA LEU A 155 19.08 13.31 -3.91
C LEU A 155 17.90 14.04 -3.26
N PRO A 156 17.80 15.38 -3.35
CA PRO A 156 16.80 16.16 -2.65
C PRO A 156 15.39 15.98 -3.25
N GLN A 157 14.40 15.88 -2.36
CA GLN A 157 13.10 15.21 -2.54
C GLN A 157 11.94 16.09 -3.07
N LYS A 158 12.09 16.94 -4.09
CA LYS A 158 10.93 17.66 -4.69
C LYS A 158 11.01 17.85 -6.21
N LYS A 159 9.91 17.54 -6.90
CA LYS A 159 9.69 17.62 -8.36
C LYS A 159 9.94 19.02 -8.96
N SER A 160 9.88 20.08 -8.14
CA SER A 160 10.14 21.47 -8.56
C SER A 160 11.60 21.79 -8.85
N ILE A 161 12.54 20.90 -8.56
CA ILE A 161 13.98 21.11 -8.84
C ILE A 161 14.38 20.53 -10.21
N CYS A 162 13.58 19.62 -10.79
CA CYS A 162 13.91 18.94 -12.05
C CYS A 162 13.55 19.74 -13.31
N SER A 163 13.20 21.02 -13.19
CA SER A 163 12.97 21.91 -14.33
C SER A 163 13.79 23.18 -14.19
N PHE A 164 15.11 23.08 -14.32
CA PHE A 164 15.96 24.24 -14.60
C PHE A 164 17.00 23.91 -15.68
N PRO A 165 17.25 24.84 -16.62
CA PRO A 165 17.99 24.60 -17.87
C PRO A 165 19.52 24.54 -17.68
N ASN A 166 20.00 24.47 -16.44
CA ASN A 166 21.42 24.42 -16.08
C ASN A 166 21.70 23.17 -15.24
N SER A 167 21.60 22.00 -15.85
CA SER A 167 22.00 20.75 -15.21
C SER A 167 23.50 20.76 -14.95
N LYS A 168 23.92 20.86 -13.68
CA LYS A 168 25.28 20.47 -13.29
C LYS A 168 25.40 18.97 -13.53
N ILE A 169 26.25 18.61 -14.48
CA ILE A 169 26.51 17.22 -14.86
C ILE A 169 26.97 16.45 -13.63
N CYS A 170 26.33 15.31 -13.35
CA CYS A 170 26.71 14.44 -12.25
C CYS A 170 28.15 13.92 -12.48
N PRO A 171 29.11 14.21 -11.59
CA PRO A 171 30.51 13.78 -11.75
C PRO A 171 30.65 12.25 -11.83
N GLU A 172 29.80 11.54 -11.07
CA GLU A 172 29.79 10.07 -11.05
C GLU A 172 29.30 9.48 -12.38
N PHE A 173 28.37 10.16 -13.06
CA PHE A 173 27.92 9.79 -14.40
C PHE A 173 29.06 9.93 -15.40
N GLN A 174 29.79 11.06 -15.39
CA GLN A 174 30.94 11.26 -16.30
C GLN A 174 32.04 10.22 -16.11
N ILE A 175 32.32 9.81 -14.86
CA ILE A 175 33.34 8.80 -14.57
C ILE A 175 32.91 7.42 -15.10
N LYS A 176 31.65 7.03 -14.88
CA LYS A 176 31.11 5.75 -15.39
C LYS A 176 31.02 5.74 -16.91
N GLU A 177 30.55 6.83 -17.51
CA GLU A 177 30.45 6.99 -18.96
C GLU A 177 31.82 6.89 -19.65
N LYS A 178 32.86 7.55 -19.09
CA LYS A 178 34.24 7.43 -19.59
C LYS A 178 34.76 5.99 -19.53
N LYS A 179 34.48 5.26 -18.44
CA LYS A 179 34.88 3.85 -18.31
C LYS A 179 34.15 2.91 -19.27
N LEU A 180 32.91 3.23 -19.62
CA LEU A 180 32.12 2.48 -20.61
C LEU A 180 32.62 2.75 -22.04
N LYS A 181 32.89 4.02 -22.36
CA LYS A 181 33.43 4.42 -23.66
C LYS A 181 34.87 3.97 -23.90
N SER A 182 35.66 3.75 -22.84
CA SER A 182 37.02 3.21 -22.95
C SER A 182 37.06 1.68 -23.08
N ARG A 183 35.91 1.00 -23.05
CA ARG A 183 35.79 -0.46 -23.16
C ARG A 183 35.10 -0.90 -24.47
N LEU A 184 34.70 0.07 -25.30
CA LEU A 184 34.24 -0.11 -26.68
C LEU A 184 35.36 0.35 -27.61
#